data_AF-A0A2T3HWK6-F1
#
_entry.id   AF-A0A2T3HWK6-F1
#
_cell.length_a   1.000
_cell.length_b   1.000
_cell.length_c   1.000
_cell.angle_alpha   90.00
_cell.angle_beta   90.00
_cell.angle_gamma   90.00
#
_symmetry.space_group_name_H-M   'P 1'
#
loop_
_entity.id
_entity.type
_entity.pdbx_description
1 polymer ?
#
loop_
_entity_poly.entity_id
_entity_poly.type
_entity_poly.pdbx_seq_one_letter_code
_entity_poly.pdbx_strand_id
1 'polypeptide(L)'
;MPYSITNDIVLTKATKLGKTFLKVISTNQKTVTLQDIKNKVDFIFDSNHLETLIENGSLLVAQPDELESILKSTQEAILPIEQQINKERIRRLNYVKGALESSVKYGSQPKLAAYVSIRSLELVDTKPPSAVSVYRWINTYLKSGQDELSLNPKLNNRGNRSAKVCPAQDQLIDAFLIACNKNMKMMTLYREYLERLKCENDIRESNHQEKIIAISSEGFRKRLDNILKTKE
;
A
#
# COMPACT_ATOMS: atom_id res chain seq x y z
N MET A 1 2.89 39.73 -18.28
CA MET A 1 2.06 38.76 -19.04
C MET A 1 1.50 37.80 -18.00
N PRO A 2 0.19 37.72 -17.78
CA PRO A 2 -0.36 36.83 -16.77
C PRO A 2 -0.13 35.38 -17.22
N TYR A 3 0.61 34.62 -16.41
CA TYR A 3 0.83 33.20 -16.66
C TYR A 3 -0.52 32.49 -16.48
N SER A 4 -1.08 31.91 -17.55
CA SER A 4 -2.26 31.07 -17.43
C SER A 4 -1.88 29.80 -16.65
N ILE A 5 -2.28 29.74 -15.37
CA ILE A 5 -1.94 28.64 -14.49
C ILE A 5 -2.72 27.38 -14.91
N THR A 6 -2.02 26.42 -15.52
CA THR A 6 -2.58 25.11 -15.92
C THR A 6 -2.11 24.00 -14.97
N ASN A 7 -2.79 22.84 -15.01
CA ASN A 7 -2.50 21.68 -14.15
C ASN A 7 -1.11 21.04 -14.37
N ASP A 8 -0.37 21.50 -15.38
CA ASP A 8 0.96 20.98 -15.73
C ASP A 8 2.10 21.84 -15.16
N ILE A 9 1.77 22.95 -14.49
CA ILE A 9 2.77 23.84 -13.90
C ILE A 9 3.21 23.29 -12.53
N VAL A 10 4.54 23.20 -12.36
CA VAL A 10 5.18 23.01 -11.05
C VAL A 10 5.84 24.31 -10.64
N LEU A 11 5.49 24.79 -9.46
CA LEU A 11 6.09 25.94 -8.81
C LEU A 11 7.15 25.48 -7.82
N THR A 12 8.14 26.33 -7.59
CA THR A 12 9.23 26.06 -6.68
C THR A 12 9.39 27.18 -5.68
N LYS A 13 9.70 26.82 -4.43
CA LYS A 13 9.99 27.74 -3.35
C LYS A 13 11.26 27.34 -2.65
N ALA A 14 12.23 28.24 -2.59
CA ALA A 14 13.41 28.07 -1.77
C ALA A 14 13.02 28.23 -0.28
N THR A 15 13.46 27.29 0.55
CA THR A 15 13.28 27.32 2.00
C THR A 15 14.62 27.10 2.69
N LYS A 16 14.70 27.37 3.99
CA LYS A 16 15.90 27.10 4.81
C LYS A 16 16.33 25.63 4.78
N LEU A 17 15.40 24.72 4.46
CA LEU A 17 15.61 23.27 4.40
C LEU A 17 15.84 22.75 2.97
N GLY A 18 15.91 23.65 1.98
CA GLY A 18 16.07 23.30 0.56
C GLY A 18 14.93 23.80 -0.33
N LYS A 19 14.85 23.29 -1.55
CA LYS A 19 13.82 23.65 -2.54
C LYS A 19 12.57 22.77 -2.36
N THR A 20 11.40 23.39 -2.31
CA THR A 20 10.10 22.70 -2.29
C THR A 20 9.43 22.83 -3.65
N PHE A 21 8.71 21.79 -4.06
CA PHE A 21 8.10 21.69 -5.39
C PHE A 21 6.60 21.47 -5.24
N LEU A 22 5.83 22.36 -5.83
CA LEU A 22 4.40 22.50 -5.66
C LEU A 22 3.72 22.29 -7.02
N LYS A 23 2.98 21.20 -7.18
CA LYS A 23 2.23 20.90 -8.40
C LYS A 23 0.82 21.49 -8.32
N VAL A 24 0.36 22.16 -9.37
CA VAL A 24 -1.05 22.55 -9.50
C VAL A 24 -1.91 21.30 -9.69
N ILE A 25 -2.85 21.04 -8.77
CA ILE A 25 -3.77 19.89 -8.87
C ILE A 25 -5.13 20.30 -9.40
N SER A 26 -5.62 21.47 -8.99
CA SER A 26 -6.91 21.98 -9.43
C SER A 26 -6.93 23.50 -9.42
N THR A 27 -7.56 24.07 -10.45
CA THR A 27 -7.83 25.50 -10.55
C THR A 27 -9.33 25.73 -10.62
N ASN A 28 -9.83 26.65 -9.80
CA ASN A 28 -11.17 27.21 -9.87
C ASN A 28 -11.06 28.71 -10.17
N GLN A 29 -12.17 29.38 -10.49
CA GLN A 29 -12.19 30.82 -10.82
C GLN A 29 -11.58 31.74 -9.74
N LYS A 30 -11.56 31.31 -8.47
CA LYS A 30 -11.10 32.13 -7.34
C LYS A 30 -9.92 31.52 -6.57
N THR A 31 -9.66 30.24 -6.74
CA THR A 31 -8.67 29.51 -5.92
C THR A 31 -7.89 28.51 -6.73
N VAL A 32 -6.61 28.36 -6.40
CA VAL A 32 -5.71 27.35 -6.94
C VAL A 32 -5.25 26.44 -5.82
N THR A 33 -5.33 25.13 -6.03
CA THR A 33 -4.79 24.13 -5.10
C THR A 33 -3.47 23.60 -5.62
N LEU A 34 -2.44 23.75 -4.80
CA LEU A 34 -1.09 23.26 -5.03
C LEU A 34 -0.80 22.10 -4.09
N GLN A 35 -0.14 21.04 -4.55
CA GLN A 35 0.35 19.96 -3.69
C GLN A 35 1.86 19.91 -3.66
N ASP A 36 2.43 19.80 -2.47
CA ASP A 36 3.84 19.45 -2.30
C ASP A 36 4.07 18.02 -2.80
N ILE A 37 4.88 17.92 -3.85
CA ILE A 37 5.17 16.66 -4.54
C ILE A 37 5.76 15.62 -3.58
N LYS A 38 6.59 16.05 -2.63
CA LYS A 38 7.32 15.19 -1.68
C LYS A 38 6.45 14.81 -0.48
N ASN A 39 5.80 15.79 0.12
CA ASN A 39 5.07 15.60 1.38
C ASN A 39 3.60 15.21 1.19
N LYS A 40 3.07 15.33 -0.04
CA LYS A 40 1.65 15.10 -0.37
C LYS A 40 0.69 15.94 0.47
N VAL A 41 1.12 17.17 0.78
CA VAL A 41 0.34 18.17 1.50
C VAL A 41 -0.23 19.16 0.50
N ASP A 42 -1.53 19.44 0.63
CA ASP A 42 -2.23 20.37 -0.24
C ASP A 42 -2.28 21.77 0.40
N PHE A 43 -2.12 22.79 -0.45
CA PHE A 43 -2.16 24.20 -0.11
C PHE A 43 -3.15 24.89 -1.03
N ILE A 44 -4.05 25.68 -0.46
CA ILE A 44 -5.07 26.42 -1.20
C ILE A 44 -4.69 27.90 -1.18
N PHE A 45 -4.61 28.49 -2.36
CA PHE A 45 -4.31 29.91 -2.56
C PHE A 45 -5.47 30.59 -3.29
N ASP A 46 -5.71 31.86 -2.98
CA ASP A 46 -6.48 32.73 -3.87
C ASP A 46 -5.69 32.94 -5.18
N SER A 47 -6.36 32.92 -6.33
CA SER A 47 -5.71 33.00 -7.63
C SER A 47 -4.89 34.28 -7.81
N ASN A 48 -5.42 35.43 -7.37
CA ASN A 48 -4.71 36.71 -7.48
C ASN A 48 -3.50 36.76 -6.54
N HIS A 49 -3.64 36.17 -5.36
CA HIS A 49 -2.53 36.06 -4.41
C HIS A 49 -1.41 35.16 -4.96
N LEU A 50 -1.77 34.05 -5.61
CA LEU A 50 -0.80 33.15 -6.21
C LEU A 50 -0.03 33.81 -7.35
N GLU A 51 -0.73 34.55 -8.23
CA GLU A 51 -0.10 35.32 -9.30
C GLU A 51 0.88 36.36 -8.73
N THR A 52 0.47 37.08 -7.68
CA THR A 52 1.34 38.06 -7.00
C THR A 52 2.62 37.40 -6.46
N LEU A 53 2.52 36.19 -5.90
CA LEU A 53 3.66 35.43 -5.38
C LEU A 53 4.60 34.95 -6.50
N ILE A 54 4.09 34.75 -7.71
CA ILE A 54 4.90 34.40 -8.88
C ILE A 54 5.59 35.66 -9.43
N GLU A 55 4.82 36.74 -9.59
CA GLU A 55 5.33 38.01 -10.13
C GLU A 55 6.41 38.64 -9.25
N ASN A 56 6.28 38.53 -7.92
CA ASN A 56 7.28 39.03 -6.98
C ASN A 56 8.48 38.07 -6.77
N GLY A 57 8.51 36.93 -7.48
CA GLY A 57 9.59 35.96 -7.41
C GLY A 57 9.63 35.09 -6.14
N SER A 58 8.61 35.16 -5.28
CA SER A 58 8.50 34.28 -4.09
C SER A 58 8.24 32.82 -4.48
N LEU A 59 7.59 32.61 -5.63
CA LEU A 59 7.38 31.33 -6.27
C LEU A 59 7.93 31.40 -7.70
N LEU A 60 8.74 30.42 -8.07
CA LEU A 60 9.34 30.34 -9.41
C LEU A 60 8.77 29.15 -10.16
N VAL A 61 8.48 29.29 -11.45
CA VAL A 61 8.08 28.17 -12.30
C VAL A 61 9.28 27.23 -12.50
N ALA A 62 9.10 25.95 -12.22
CA ALA A 62 10.13 24.93 -12.43
C ALA A 62 10.47 24.81 -13.92
N GLN A 63 11.75 24.71 -14.23
CA GLN A 63 12.19 24.43 -15.60
C GLN A 63 11.91 22.96 -15.96
N PRO A 64 11.64 22.64 -17.24
CA PRO A 64 11.37 21.26 -17.68
C PRO A 64 12.45 20.25 -17.24
N ASP A 65 13.73 20.65 -17.28
CA ASP A 65 14.85 19.79 -16.87
C ASP A 65 14.86 19.51 -15.36
N GLU A 66 14.42 20.50 -14.55
CA GLU A 66 14.23 20.30 -13.12
C GLU A 66 13.08 19.31 -12.86
N LEU A 67 12.00 19.41 -13.64
CA LEU A 67 10.83 18.52 -13.55
C LEU A 67 11.20 17.05 -13.75
N GLU A 68 12.03 16.75 -14.76
CA GLU A 68 12.49 15.37 -15.02
C GLU A 68 13.35 14.81 -13.88
N SER A 69 14.26 15.63 -13.33
CA SER A 69 15.10 15.23 -12.19
C SER A 69 14.28 14.93 -10.93
N ILE A 70 13.18 15.67 -10.74
CA ILE A 70 12.25 15.47 -9.63
C ILE A 70 11.42 14.21 -9.85
N LEU A 71 10.84 14.00 -11.04
CA LEU A 71 10.07 12.79 -11.34
C LEU A 71 10.92 11.53 -11.15
N LYS A 72 12.20 11.57 -11.55
CA LYS A 72 13.18 10.50 -11.29
C LYS A 72 13.49 10.30 -9.81
N SER A 73 13.57 11.37 -9.00
CA SER A 73 13.85 11.27 -7.56
C SER A 73 12.61 10.98 -6.70
N THR A 74 11.39 11.23 -7.21
CA THR A 74 10.13 10.93 -6.51
C THR A 74 9.63 9.51 -6.79
N GLN A 75 10.05 8.91 -7.90
CA GLN A 75 9.99 7.45 -8.06
C GLN A 75 11.09 6.85 -7.17
N GLU A 76 10.78 6.58 -5.90
CA GLU A 76 11.53 5.56 -5.17
C GLU A 76 11.55 4.33 -6.07
N ALA A 77 12.72 3.97 -6.63
CA ALA A 77 12.87 2.75 -7.41
C ALA A 77 12.22 1.64 -6.59
N ILE A 78 11.18 0.99 -7.14
CA ILE A 78 10.45 -0.06 -6.44
C ILE A 78 11.46 -1.17 -6.20
N LEU A 79 12.01 -1.21 -4.99
CA LEU A 79 12.96 -2.23 -4.60
C LEU A 79 12.30 -3.60 -4.82
N PRO A 80 13.03 -4.63 -5.25
CA PRO A 80 12.55 -6.00 -5.20
C PRO A 80 11.86 -6.32 -3.87
N ILE A 81 10.78 -7.11 -3.91
CA ILE A 81 9.94 -7.40 -2.73
C ILE A 81 10.79 -7.88 -1.54
N GLU A 82 11.78 -8.74 -1.79
CA GLU A 82 12.70 -9.23 -0.77
C GLU A 82 13.51 -8.11 -0.10
N GLN A 83 13.98 -7.13 -0.87
CA GLN A 83 14.68 -5.97 -0.34
C GLN A 83 13.75 -5.06 0.47
N GLN A 84 12.48 -4.93 0.07
CA GLN A 84 11.47 -4.21 0.85
C GLN A 84 11.18 -4.92 2.19
N ILE A 85 11.02 -6.25 2.16
CA ILE A 85 10.84 -7.08 3.36
C ILE A 85 12.02 -6.90 4.30
N ASN A 86 13.25 -7.00 3.77
CA ASN A 86 14.46 -6.85 4.57
C ASN A 86 14.60 -5.44 5.16
N LYS A 87 14.39 -4.40 4.37
CA LYS A 87 14.44 -2.99 4.82
C LYS A 87 13.46 -2.73 5.96
N GLU A 88 12.21 -3.17 5.81
CA GLU A 88 11.19 -3.00 6.83
C GLU A 88 11.43 -3.91 8.06
N ARG A 89 11.99 -5.12 7.88
CA ARG A 89 12.41 -5.98 9.00
C ARG A 89 13.49 -5.30 9.83
N ILE A 90 14.56 -4.80 9.21
CA ILE A 90 15.66 -4.09 9.87
C ILE A 90 15.12 -2.88 10.63
N ARG A 91 14.24 -2.11 9.98
CA ARG A 91 13.56 -0.98 10.61
C ARG A 91 12.80 -1.39 11.87
N ARG A 92 11.96 -2.44 11.81
CA ARG A 92 11.22 -2.95 12.98
C ARG A 92 12.15 -3.42 14.09
N LEU A 93 13.21 -4.14 13.72
CA LEU A 93 14.19 -4.67 14.65
C LEU A 93 14.87 -3.55 15.45
N ASN A 94 15.21 -2.43 14.81
CA ASN A 94 15.82 -1.27 15.46
C ASN A 94 14.92 -0.64 16.55
N TYR A 95 13.61 -0.62 16.34
CA TYR A 95 12.64 -0.19 17.36
C TYR A 95 12.46 -1.24 18.45
N VAL A 96 12.44 -2.53 18.12
CA VAL A 96 12.26 -3.59 19.11
C VAL A 96 13.47 -3.70 20.03
N LYS A 97 14.69 -3.82 19.47
CA LYS A 97 15.93 -3.92 20.26
C LYS A 97 16.13 -2.69 21.13
N GLY A 98 15.97 -1.49 20.58
CA GLY A 98 16.10 -0.26 21.36
C GLY A 98 15.07 -0.14 22.49
N ALA A 99 13.84 -0.64 22.31
CA ALA A 99 12.83 -0.63 23.37
C ALA A 99 13.17 -1.61 24.50
N LEU A 100 13.75 -2.76 24.17
CA LEU A 100 14.20 -3.76 25.13
C LEU A 100 15.44 -3.29 25.90
N GLU A 101 16.39 -2.64 25.22
CA GLU A 101 17.61 -2.09 25.82
C GLU A 101 17.31 -0.90 26.74
N SER A 102 16.38 -0.02 26.36
CA SER A 102 16.02 1.17 27.13
C SER A 102 15.22 0.89 28.42
N SER A 103 14.98 -0.38 28.76
CA SER A 103 14.18 -0.81 29.93
C SER A 103 12.79 -0.16 29.99
N VAL A 104 12.28 0.31 28.86
CA VAL A 104 10.96 0.94 28.77
C VAL A 104 9.91 -0.15 29.01
N LYS A 105 9.11 0.00 30.07
CA LYS A 105 7.95 -0.87 30.31
C LYS A 105 6.96 -0.73 29.14
N TYR A 106 7.05 -1.64 28.17
CA TYR A 106 6.25 -1.66 26.95
C TYR A 106 4.76 -1.95 27.19
N GLY A 107 4.35 -2.25 28.43
CA GLY A 107 2.94 -2.29 28.83
C GLY A 107 2.29 -0.90 28.98
N SER A 108 3.06 0.20 28.98
CA SER A 108 2.54 1.57 29.10
C SER A 108 2.58 2.30 27.76
N GLN A 109 1.41 2.53 27.17
CA GLN A 109 1.27 3.23 25.88
C GLN A 109 1.94 4.63 25.87
N PRO A 110 1.81 5.49 26.90
CA PRO A 110 2.48 6.79 26.91
C PRO A 110 4.01 6.68 26.90
N LYS A 111 4.57 5.74 27.65
CA LYS A 111 6.03 5.54 27.70
C LYS A 111 6.57 5.04 26.37
N LEU A 112 5.85 4.12 25.74
CA LEU A 112 6.22 3.59 24.43
C LEU A 112 6.07 4.65 23.32
N ALA A 113 5.10 5.56 23.43
CA ALA A 113 4.97 6.69 22.52
C ALA A 113 6.17 7.65 22.65
N ALA A 114 6.58 8.00 23.87
CA ALA A 114 7.77 8.82 24.10
C ALA A 114 9.03 8.16 23.55
N TYR A 115 9.18 6.86 23.76
CA TYR A 115 10.27 6.07 23.17
C TYR A 115 10.28 6.16 21.64
N VAL A 116 9.13 5.95 20.99
CA VAL A 116 9.01 6.02 19.53
C VAL A 116 9.42 7.40 19.01
N SER A 117 8.97 8.47 19.65
CA SER A 117 9.33 9.84 19.25
C SER A 117 10.85 10.05 19.27
N ILE A 118 11.52 9.66 20.36
CA ILE A 118 12.98 9.77 20.48
C ILE A 118 13.68 8.90 19.43
N ARG A 119 13.31 7.60 19.37
CA ARG A 119 13.95 6.64 18.47
C ARG A 119 13.78 6.98 16.99
N SER A 120 12.64 7.56 16.61
CA SER A 120 12.41 8.01 15.24
C SER A 120 13.34 9.12 14.80
N LEU A 121 13.75 10.01 15.71
CA LEU A 121 14.72 11.06 15.44
C LEU A 121 16.12 10.46 15.25
N GLU A 122 16.52 9.52 16.12
CA GLU A 122 17.78 8.80 16.02
C GLU A 122 17.91 8.02 14.69
N LEU A 123 16.81 7.39 14.27
CA LEU A 123 16.76 6.62 13.02
C LEU A 123 16.50 7.47 11.77
N VAL A 124 16.25 8.77 11.94
CA VAL A 124 15.82 9.69 10.86
C VAL A 124 14.62 9.10 10.09
N ASP A 125 13.71 8.46 10.82
CA ASP A 125 12.53 7.80 10.27
C ASP A 125 11.42 8.82 10.03
N THR A 126 11.18 9.17 8.78
CA THR A 126 10.17 10.15 8.37
C THR A 126 8.73 9.67 8.58
N LYS A 127 8.53 8.36 8.79
CA LYS A 127 7.19 7.74 8.94
C LYS A 127 7.17 6.81 10.15
N PRO A 128 7.36 7.33 11.37
CA PRO A 128 7.48 6.50 12.56
C PRO A 128 6.25 5.61 12.81
N PRO A 129 6.44 4.42 13.38
CA PRO A 129 5.33 3.55 13.75
C PRO A 129 4.54 4.13 14.93
N SER A 130 3.30 3.67 15.13
CA SER A 130 2.60 3.98 16.38
C SER A 130 3.15 3.15 17.55
N ALA A 131 2.96 3.63 18.79
CA ALA A 131 3.29 2.87 19.99
C ALA A 131 2.64 1.47 19.99
N VAL A 132 1.39 1.37 19.55
CA VAL A 132 0.66 0.10 19.45
C VAL A 132 1.33 -0.86 18.45
N SER A 133 1.83 -0.35 17.32
CA SER A 133 2.56 -1.16 16.34
C SER A 133 3.86 -1.71 16.92
N VAL A 134 4.64 -0.87 17.60
CA VAL A 134 5.89 -1.29 18.26
C VAL A 134 5.60 -2.31 19.36
N TYR A 135 4.57 -2.10 20.16
CA TYR A 135 4.13 -3.08 21.18
C TYR A 135 3.83 -4.45 20.58
N ARG A 136 3.09 -4.48 19.45
CA ARG A 136 2.80 -5.73 18.72
C ARG A 136 4.07 -6.39 18.22
N TRP A 137 5.03 -5.63 17.68
CA TRP A 137 6.32 -6.16 17.23
C TRP A 137 7.13 -6.75 18.37
N ILE A 138 7.22 -6.05 19.51
CA ILE A 138 7.90 -6.57 20.73
C ILE A 138 7.26 -7.88 21.16
N ASN A 139 5.94 -7.94 21.26
CA ASN A 139 5.24 -9.18 21.63
C ASN A 139 5.47 -10.32 20.65
N THR A 140 5.41 -10.06 19.33
CA THR A 140 5.69 -11.07 18.30
C THR A 140 7.12 -11.60 18.43
N TYR A 141 8.10 -10.70 18.58
CA TYR A 141 9.50 -11.03 18.72
C TYR A 141 9.80 -11.83 19.99
N LEU A 142 9.23 -11.44 21.14
CA LEU A 142 9.40 -12.19 22.39
C LEU A 142 8.74 -13.57 22.32
N LYS A 143 7.53 -13.67 21.74
CA LYS A 143 6.82 -14.95 21.59
C LYS A 143 7.51 -15.91 20.64
N SER A 144 8.26 -15.41 19.66
CA SER A 144 9.04 -16.24 18.73
C SER A 144 10.41 -16.62 19.27
N GLY A 145 10.72 -16.36 20.55
CA GLY A 145 12.04 -16.63 21.12
C GLY A 145 13.13 -15.72 20.56
N GLN A 146 12.78 -14.46 20.26
CA GLN A 146 13.69 -13.43 19.72
C GLN A 146 14.17 -13.69 18.28
N ASP A 147 13.43 -14.49 17.52
CA ASP A 147 13.64 -14.64 16.08
C ASP A 147 13.36 -13.34 15.30
N GLU A 148 14.36 -12.81 14.60
CA GLU A 148 14.26 -11.60 13.79
C GLU A 148 13.32 -11.76 12.57
N LEU A 149 13.19 -12.99 12.04
CA LEU A 149 12.31 -13.27 10.90
C LEU A 149 10.83 -13.10 11.25
N SER A 150 10.48 -13.22 12.55
CA SER A 150 9.13 -12.94 13.06
C SER A 150 8.65 -11.51 12.78
N LEU A 151 9.57 -10.58 12.55
CA LEU A 151 9.28 -9.18 12.25
C LEU A 151 9.05 -8.90 10.76
N ASN A 152 9.18 -9.91 9.88
CA ASN A 152 8.93 -9.74 8.45
C ASN A 152 7.53 -9.13 8.19
N PRO A 153 7.42 -8.06 7.38
CA PRO A 153 6.13 -7.54 6.98
C PRO A 153 5.40 -8.55 6.09
N LYS A 154 4.07 -8.64 6.28
CA LYS A 154 3.19 -9.46 5.42
C LYS A 154 2.92 -8.77 4.09
N LEU A 155 3.97 -8.38 3.35
CA LEU A 155 3.83 -7.69 2.06
C LEU A 155 3.20 -8.59 1.00
N ASN A 156 3.49 -9.90 1.04
CA ASN A 156 2.91 -10.89 0.12
C ASN A 156 1.38 -11.03 0.26
N ASN A 157 0.80 -10.54 1.36
CA ASN A 157 -0.65 -10.60 1.61
C ASN A 157 -1.35 -9.26 1.38
N ARG A 158 -0.62 -8.20 0.97
CA ARG A 158 -1.25 -6.91 0.63
C ARG A 158 -2.13 -7.09 -0.60
N GLY A 159 -3.41 -6.74 -0.49
CA GLY A 159 -4.36 -6.88 -1.57
C GLY A 159 -4.93 -8.29 -1.75
N ASN A 160 -4.53 -9.27 -0.92
CA ASN A 160 -5.13 -10.59 -0.98
C ASN A 160 -6.53 -10.59 -0.35
N ARG A 161 -7.53 -10.16 -1.15
CA ARG A 161 -8.95 -10.32 -0.85
C ARG A 161 -9.44 -11.77 -1.04
N SER A 162 -8.55 -12.76 -1.21
CA SER A 162 -8.96 -14.18 -1.32
C SER A 162 -9.50 -14.75 -0.01
N ALA A 163 -9.40 -14.01 1.10
CA ALA A 163 -9.91 -14.43 2.41
C ALA A 163 -11.44 -14.39 2.51
N LYS A 164 -12.15 -15.23 1.74
CA LYS A 164 -13.52 -15.71 2.01
C LYS A 164 -13.83 -17.08 1.39
N VAL A 165 -12.84 -17.80 0.88
CA VAL A 165 -13.07 -19.09 0.21
C VAL A 165 -12.39 -20.17 1.07
N CYS A 166 -13.16 -21.18 1.48
CA CYS A 166 -12.65 -22.30 2.27
C CYS A 166 -11.63 -23.10 1.42
N PRO A 167 -10.56 -23.68 2.00
CA PRO A 167 -9.59 -24.47 1.24
C PRO A 167 -10.20 -25.57 0.36
N ALA A 168 -11.28 -26.21 0.83
CA ALA A 168 -12.00 -27.22 0.04
C ALA A 168 -12.68 -26.63 -1.21
N GLN A 169 -13.18 -25.39 -1.09
CA GLN A 169 -13.79 -24.65 -2.19
C GLN A 169 -12.72 -24.20 -3.20
N ASP A 170 -11.55 -23.76 -2.72
CA ASP A 170 -10.40 -23.42 -3.57
C ASP A 170 -9.96 -24.62 -4.42
N GLN A 171 -9.73 -25.77 -3.78
CA GLN A 171 -9.33 -27.00 -4.47
C GLN A 171 -10.33 -27.44 -5.55
N LEU A 172 -11.63 -27.36 -5.25
CA LEU A 172 -12.68 -27.69 -6.20
C LEU A 172 -12.65 -26.78 -7.43
N ILE A 173 -12.54 -25.46 -7.21
CA ILE A 173 -12.50 -24.46 -8.28
C ILE A 173 -11.25 -24.65 -9.13
N ASP A 174 -10.09 -24.82 -8.51
CA ASP A 174 -8.82 -24.98 -9.23
C ASP A 174 -8.83 -26.28 -10.05
N ALA A 175 -9.31 -27.39 -9.48
CA ALA A 175 -9.47 -28.65 -10.21
C ALA A 175 -10.43 -28.51 -11.41
N PHE A 176 -11.53 -27.78 -11.24
CA PHE A 176 -12.45 -27.50 -12.34
C PHE A 176 -11.80 -26.64 -13.44
N LEU A 177 -11.13 -25.55 -13.07
CA LEU A 177 -10.51 -24.61 -14.01
C LEU A 177 -9.31 -25.20 -14.76
N ILE A 178 -8.64 -26.20 -14.18
CA ILE A 178 -7.61 -27.00 -14.86
C ILE A 178 -8.25 -27.89 -15.93
N ALA A 179 -9.38 -28.53 -15.63
CA ALA A 179 -10.02 -29.53 -16.49
C ALA A 179 -10.99 -28.94 -17.54
N CYS A 180 -11.50 -27.72 -17.35
CA CYS A 180 -12.53 -27.15 -18.22
C CYS A 180 -11.99 -26.67 -19.57
N ASN A 181 -12.86 -26.66 -20.60
CA ASN A 181 -12.56 -26.04 -21.89
C ASN A 181 -12.70 -24.51 -21.81
N LYS A 182 -11.56 -23.82 -21.74
CA LYS A 182 -11.46 -22.36 -21.56
C LYS A 182 -12.00 -21.52 -22.73
N ASN A 183 -12.28 -22.14 -23.88
CA ASN A 183 -12.88 -21.47 -25.04
C ASN A 183 -14.41 -21.34 -24.92
N MET A 184 -15.01 -21.93 -23.88
CA MET A 184 -16.44 -21.82 -23.64
C MET A 184 -16.83 -20.45 -23.08
N LYS A 185 -18.08 -20.05 -23.32
CA LYS A 185 -18.64 -18.82 -22.73
C LYS A 185 -18.61 -18.91 -21.21
N MET A 186 -18.24 -17.82 -20.55
CA MET A 186 -18.14 -17.69 -19.09
C MET A 186 -19.37 -18.21 -18.33
N MET A 187 -20.58 -17.91 -18.82
CA MET A 187 -21.83 -18.38 -18.19
C MET A 187 -22.00 -19.90 -18.28
N THR A 188 -21.54 -20.53 -19.36
CA THR A 188 -21.55 -21.99 -19.52
C THR A 188 -20.57 -22.63 -18.54
N LEU A 189 -19.35 -22.09 -18.45
CA LEU A 189 -18.34 -22.55 -17.50
C LEU A 189 -18.80 -22.43 -16.05
N TYR A 190 -19.42 -21.32 -15.68
CA TYR A 190 -19.94 -21.13 -14.34
C TYR A 190 -21.08 -22.11 -14.01
N ARG A 191 -21.95 -22.41 -14.99
CA ARG A 191 -23.01 -23.42 -14.80
C ARG A 191 -22.44 -24.82 -14.59
N GLU A 192 -21.46 -25.23 -15.39
CA GLU A 192 -20.79 -26.53 -15.22
C GLU A 192 -20.08 -26.64 -13.87
N TYR A 193 -19.47 -25.54 -13.40
CA TYR A 193 -18.91 -25.46 -12.05
C TYR A 193 -19.99 -25.69 -10.97
N LEU A 194 -21.16 -25.06 -11.09
CA LEU A 194 -22.26 -25.22 -10.13
C LEU A 194 -22.81 -26.65 -10.13
N GLU A 195 -22.87 -27.31 -11.29
CA GLU A 195 -23.27 -28.72 -11.38
C GLU A 195 -22.25 -29.62 -10.67
N ARG A 196 -20.95 -29.38 -10.87
CA ARG A 196 -19.90 -30.14 -10.18
C ARG A 196 -19.89 -29.90 -8.67
N LEU A 197 -20.11 -28.65 -8.25
CA LEU A 197 -20.27 -28.29 -6.84
C LEU A 197 -21.47 -29.00 -6.21
N LYS A 198 -22.57 -29.14 -6.94
CA LYS A 198 -23.75 -29.88 -6.47
C LYS A 198 -23.41 -31.34 -6.22
N CYS A 199 -22.80 -32.03 -7.19
CA CYS A 199 -22.38 -33.43 -7.02
C CYS A 199 -21.43 -33.61 -5.82
N GLU A 200 -20.47 -32.71 -5.65
CA GLU A 200 -19.55 -32.73 -4.51
C GLU A 200 -20.28 -32.54 -3.17
N ASN A 201 -21.29 -31.66 -3.12
CA ASN A 201 -22.10 -31.45 -1.92
C ASN A 201 -22.99 -32.64 -1.59
N ASP A 202 -23.50 -33.36 -2.59
CA ASP A 202 -24.28 -34.58 -2.40
C ASP A 202 -23.41 -35.70 -1.79
N ILE A 203 -22.14 -35.82 -2.23
CA ILE A 203 -21.15 -36.74 -1.64
C ILE A 203 -20.83 -36.34 -0.20
N ARG A 204 -20.60 -35.05 0.06
CA ARG A 204 -20.32 -34.52 1.41
C ARG A 204 -21.48 -34.76 2.37
N GLU A 205 -22.72 -34.58 1.91
CA GLU A 205 -23.92 -34.86 2.71
C GLU A 205 -24.02 -36.33 3.08
N SER A 206 -23.71 -37.24 2.14
CA SER A 206 -23.64 -38.69 2.40
C SER A 206 -22.54 -39.06 3.41
N ASN A 207 -21.47 -38.27 3.46
CA ASN A 207 -20.34 -38.45 4.38
C ASN A 207 -20.46 -37.61 5.67
N HIS A 208 -21.62 -37.00 5.94
CA HIS A 208 -21.85 -36.09 7.09
C HIS A 208 -20.84 -34.93 7.20
N GLN A 209 -20.36 -34.42 6.06
CA GLN A 209 -19.46 -33.28 5.97
C GLN A 209 -20.22 -31.98 5.64
N GLU A 210 -19.66 -30.84 6.02
CA GLU A 210 -20.21 -29.53 5.69
C GLU A 210 -20.21 -29.28 4.17
N LYS A 211 -21.33 -28.73 3.69
CA LYS A 211 -21.50 -28.33 2.29
C LYS A 211 -20.60 -27.15 1.95
N ILE A 212 -20.03 -27.19 0.75
CA ILE A 212 -19.29 -26.08 0.17
C ILE A 212 -20.28 -25.05 -0.38
N ILE A 213 -20.10 -23.79 0.01
CA ILE A 213 -20.88 -22.65 -0.51
C ILE A 213 -20.33 -22.28 -1.88
N ALA A 214 -21.17 -21.88 -2.84
CA ALA A 214 -20.71 -21.41 -4.15
C ALA A 214 -20.02 -20.04 -4.06
N ILE A 215 -18.97 -19.80 -4.86
CA ILE A 215 -18.50 -18.43 -5.11
C ILE A 215 -19.43 -17.73 -6.09
N SER A 216 -19.45 -16.40 -6.04
CA SER A 216 -20.12 -15.58 -7.06
C SER A 216 -19.49 -15.77 -8.45
N SER A 217 -20.30 -15.56 -9.49
CA SER A 217 -19.84 -15.59 -10.89
C SER A 217 -18.68 -14.62 -11.14
N GLU A 218 -18.68 -13.45 -10.51
CA GLU A 218 -17.60 -12.48 -10.57
C GLU A 218 -16.32 -12.97 -9.86
N GLY A 219 -16.47 -13.64 -8.71
CA GLY A 219 -15.34 -14.29 -8.04
C GLY A 219 -14.73 -15.41 -8.88
N PHE A 220 -15.57 -16.15 -9.60
CA PHE A 220 -15.14 -17.22 -10.51
C PHE A 220 -14.39 -16.63 -11.71
N ARG A 221 -14.91 -15.54 -12.28
CA ARG A 221 -14.30 -14.85 -13.43
C ARG A 221 -12.89 -14.39 -13.12
N LYS A 222 -12.69 -13.74 -11.97
CA LYS A 222 -11.36 -13.26 -11.54
C LYS A 222 -10.34 -14.39 -11.42
N ARG A 223 -10.77 -15.56 -10.97
CA ARG A 223 -9.90 -16.74 -10.88
C ARG A 223 -9.53 -17.30 -12.24
N LEU A 224 -10.50 -17.38 -13.15
CA LEU A 224 -10.26 -17.76 -14.54
C LEU A 224 -9.26 -16.80 -15.20
N ASP A 225 -9.47 -15.49 -15.06
CA ASP A 225 -8.59 -14.45 -15.60
C ASP A 225 -7.15 -14.57 -15.05
N ASN A 226 -6.99 -14.86 -13.75
CA ASN A 226 -5.67 -15.07 -13.15
C ASN A 226 -4.95 -16.29 -13.74
N ILE A 227 -5.65 -17.42 -13.90
CA ILE A 227 -5.07 -18.64 -14.48
C ILE A 227 -4.65 -18.41 -15.94
N LEU A 228 -5.42 -17.65 -16.71
CA LEU A 228 -5.07 -17.30 -18.08
C LEU A 228 -3.83 -16.40 -18.14
N LYS A 229 -3.71 -15.42 -17.23
CA LYS A 229 -2.54 -14.52 -17.15
C LYS A 229 -1.24 -15.20 -16.68
N THR A 230 -1.33 -16.34 -16.00
CA THR A 230 -0.13 -17.05 -15.48
C THR A 230 0.51 -17.97 -16.55
N LYS A 231 -0.06 -18.02 -17.76
CA LYS A 231 0.39 -18.88 -18.87
C LYS A 231 0.99 -18.12 -20.06
N GLU A 232 1.10 -16.80 -19.98
CA GLU A 232 1.89 -15.94 -20.89
C GLU A 232 3.24 -15.60 -20.25
#